data_AF-A0A257NI84-F1
#
_entry.id   AF-A0A257NI84-F1
#
_cell.length_a   1.000
_cell.length_b   1.000
_cell.length_c   1.000
_cell.angle_alpha   90.00
_cell.angle_beta   90.00
_cell.angle_gamma   90.00
#
_symmetry.space_group_name_H-M   'P 1'
#
loop_
_entity.id
_entity.type
_entity.pdbx_description
1 polymer ?
#
loop_
_entity_poly.entity_id
_entity_poly.type
_entity_poly.pdbx_seq_one_letter_code
_entity_poly.pdbx_strand_id
1 'polypeptide(L)' 'MSQALDFLLELLDLETIEVNIFRGRHTNNTRQRTFGGQIAAQALMAAGRTVERGRVHSLHSYFLRPGD' A
#
# COMPACT_ATOMS: atom_id res chain seq x y z
N MET A 1 15.65 3.46 -14.74
CA MET A 1 14.49 2.65 -14.26
C MET A 1 13.33 2.87 -15.22
N SER A 2 12.33 1.98 -15.27
CA SER A 2 11.15 2.21 -16.12
C SER A 2 10.16 3.14 -15.40
N GLN A 3 9.47 4.00 -16.16
CA GLN A 3 8.47 4.94 -15.62
C GLN A 3 7.39 4.23 -14.78
N ALA A 4 7.01 3.00 -15.17
CA ALA A 4 6.04 2.20 -14.43
C ALA A 4 6.55 1.73 -13.06
N LEU A 5 7.85 1.42 -12.96
CA LEU A 5 8.46 1.03 -11.68
C LEU A 5 8.59 2.22 -10.74
N ASP A 6 9.00 3.39 -11.27
CA ASP A 6 9.10 4.61 -10.47
C ASP A 6 7.73 4.99 -9.88
N PHE A 7 6.68 4.93 -10.71
CA PHE A 7 5.30 5.15 -10.27
C PHE A 7 4.85 4.16 -9.19
N LEU A 8 5.19 2.87 -9.33
CA LEU A 8 4.84 1.87 -8.31
C LEU A 8 5.55 2.17 -6.98
N LEU A 9 6.83 2.53 -7.03
CA LEU A 9 7.59 2.87 -5.82
C LEU A 9 7.01 4.10 -5.12
N GLU A 10 6.64 5.14 -5.87
CA GLU A 10 5.96 6.32 -5.32
C GLU A 10 4.60 5.99 -4.69
N LEU A 11 3.85 5.05 -5.28
CA LEU A 11 2.55 4.62 -4.75
C LEU A 11 2.68 3.84 -3.44
N LEU A 12 3.80 3.11 -3.25
CA LEU A 12 4.09 2.35 -2.04
C LEU A 12 4.76 3.19 -0.94
N ASP A 13 5.23 4.40 -1.26
CA ASP A 13 5.72 5.36 -0.30
C ASP A 13 4.56 6.14 0.35
N LEU A 14 4.10 5.62 1.49
CA LEU A 14 2.95 6.15 2.22
C LEU A 14 3.28 7.46 2.93
N GLU A 15 2.32 8.37 2.99
CA GLU A 15 2.39 9.53 3.87
C GLU A 15 2.18 9.09 5.32
N THR A 16 3.00 9.55 6.26
CA THR A 16 2.80 9.30 7.69
C THR A 16 2.00 10.46 8.28
N ILE A 17 0.86 10.16 8.88
CA ILE A 17 -0.03 11.17 9.48
C ILE A 17 0.23 11.28 10.98
N GLU A 18 0.41 10.14 11.65
CA GLU A 18 0.66 10.03 13.09
C GLU A 18 1.35 8.69 13.41
N VAL A 19 1.63 8.43 14.70
CA VAL A 19 2.12 7.15 15.19
C VAL A 19 1.17 6.03 14.75
N ASN A 20 1.68 5.13 13.90
CA ASN A 20 0.95 3.99 13.34
C ASN A 20 -0.25 4.38 12.44
N ILE A 21 -0.34 5.62 11.97
CA ILE A 21 -1.37 6.08 11.03
C ILE A 21 -0.71 6.54 9.73
N PHE A 22 -1.08 5.89 8.62
CA PHE A 22 -0.50 6.13 7.29
C PHE A 22 -1.60 6.37 6.26
N ARG A 23 -1.35 7.26 5.31
CA ARG A 23 -2.24 7.53 4.17
C ARG A 23 -1.62 6.95 2.89
N GLY A 24 -2.33 6.00 2.29
CA GLY A 24 -2.06 5.51 0.94
C GLY A 24 -2.69 6.38 -0.12
N ARG A 25 -2.09 6.39 -1.31
CA ARG A 25 -2.65 7.02 -2.51
C ARG A 25 -3.31 5.96 -3.40
N HIS A 26 -4.35 6.33 -4.13
CA HIS A 26 -4.97 5.49 -5.16
C HIS A 26 -4.64 6.05 -6.55
N THR A 27 -4.52 5.17 -7.54
CA THR A 27 -4.28 5.58 -8.93
C THR A 27 -5.61 6.06 -9.52
N ASN A 28 -5.68 7.31 -10.00
CA ASN A 28 -6.86 7.85 -10.70
C ASN A 28 -7.07 7.21 -12.10
N ASN A 29 -7.10 5.89 -12.18
CA ASN A 29 -7.48 5.19 -13.40
C ASN A 29 -8.99 5.19 -13.51
N THR A 30 -9.50 5.36 -14.72
CA THR A 30 -10.93 5.30 -15.11
C THR A 30 -11.63 3.95 -14.78
N ARG A 31 -10.95 3.03 -14.09
CA ARG A 31 -11.50 1.74 -13.66
C ARG A 31 -12.15 1.93 -12.29
N GLN A 32 -13.41 1.50 -12.20
CA GLN A 32 -14.29 1.59 -11.03
C GLN A 32 -13.80 0.94 -9.72
N ARG A 33 -12.60 0.35 -9.67
CA ARG A 33 -12.15 -0.44 -8.50
C ARG A 33 -10.63 -0.40 -8.32
N THR A 34 -10.21 -0.10 -7.11
CA THR A 34 -8.81 -0.26 -6.71
C THR A 34 -8.37 -1.74 -6.78
N PHE A 35 -7.17 -2.00 -7.31
CA PHE A 35 -6.59 -3.33 -7.39
C PHE A 35 -6.23 -3.87 -6.00
N GLY A 36 -6.68 -5.07 -5.65
CA GLY A 36 -6.45 -5.66 -4.32
C GLY A 36 -4.97 -5.79 -3.95
N GLY A 37 -4.09 -6.04 -4.92
CA GLY A 37 -2.64 -6.08 -4.69
C GLY A 37 -2.06 -4.74 -4.25
N GLN A 38 -2.61 -3.61 -4.70
CA GLN A 38 -2.19 -2.29 -4.24
C GLN A 38 -2.53 -2.09 -2.77
N ILE A 39 -3.77 -2.39 -2.37
CA ILE A 39 -4.22 -2.27 -0.97
C ILE A 39 -3.39 -3.18 -0.06
N ALA A 40 -3.17 -4.44 -0.48
CA ALA A 40 -2.35 -5.38 0.29
C ALA A 40 -0.89 -4.92 0.44
N ALA A 41 -0.29 -4.40 -0.64
CA ALA A 41 1.08 -3.90 -0.61
C ALA A 41 1.22 -2.65 0.28
N GLN A 42 0.30 -1.67 0.16
CA GLN A 42 0.30 -0.49 1.01
C GLN A 42 0.06 -0.86 2.49
N ALA A 43 -0.87 -1.78 2.78
CA ALA A 43 -1.06 -2.28 4.15
C ALA A 43 0.20 -2.93 4.71
N LEU A 44 0.92 -3.69 3.89
CA LEU A 44 2.18 -4.29 4.29
C LEU A 44 3.29 -3.26 4.53
N MET A 45 3.38 -2.22 3.71
CA MET A 45 4.33 -1.12 3.91
C MET A 45 4.06 -0.37 5.22
N ALA A 46 2.79 -0.10 5.53
CA ALA A 46 2.39 0.49 6.80
C ALA A 46 2.81 -0.39 7.99
N ALA A 47 2.50 -1.68 7.95
CA ALA A 47 2.88 -2.63 8.99
C ALA A 47 4.40 -2.75 9.14
N GLY A 48 5.15 -2.75 8.03
CA GLY A 48 6.61 -2.81 8.06
C GLY A 48 7.25 -1.59 8.75
N ARG A 49 6.66 -0.39 8.60
CA ARG A 49 7.16 0.84 9.24
C ARG A 49 7.00 0.87 10.76
N THR A 50 6.16 0.01 11.32
CA THR A 50 5.96 -0.08 12.78
C THR A 50 6.86 -1.11 13.44
N VAL A 51 7.69 -1.82 12.66
CA VAL A 51 8.60 -2.88 13.13
C VAL A 51 10.05 -2.43 12.95
N GLU A 52 10.78 -2.23 14.06
CA GLU A 52 12.17 -1.76 14.02
C GLU A 52 13.11 -2.79 13.36
N ARG A 53 12.90 -4.08 13.62
CA ARG A 53 13.76 -5.18 13.13
C ARG A 53 12.93 -6.39 12.77
N GLY A 54 13.18 -6.96 11.59
CA GLY A 54 12.50 -8.16 11.11
C GLY A 54 12.29 -8.12 9.60
N ARG A 55 11.86 -9.26 9.04
CA ARG A 55 11.40 -9.36 7.65
C ARG A 55 10.01 -9.98 7.65
N VAL A 56 9.14 -9.46 6.80
CA VAL A 56 7.82 -10.04 6.56
C VAL A 56 8.01 -11.46 6.04
N HIS A 57 7.32 -12.42 6.67
CA HIS A 57 7.31 -13.82 6.23
C HIS A 57 5.92 -14.27 5.72
N SER A 58 4.84 -13.62 6.15
CA SER A 58 3.49 -13.88 5.67
C SER A 58 2.60 -12.65 5.82
N LEU A 59 1.52 -12.61 5.04
CA LEU A 59 0.45 -11.61 5.12
C LEU A 59 -0.88 -12.33 4.86
N HIS A 60 -1.89 -12.08 5.69
CA HIS A 60 -3.25 -12.54 5.48
C HIS A 60 -4.17 -11.33 5.48
N SER A 61 -5.06 -11.24 4.49
CA SER A 61 -5.96 -10.10 4.33
C SER A 61 -7.31 -10.54 3.78
N TYR A 62 -8.37 -9.87 4.25
CA TYR A 62 -9.72 -9.98 3.70
C TYR A 62 -10.14 -8.65 3.09
N PHE A 63 -10.70 -8.68 1.89
CA PHE A 63 -11.28 -7.51 1.23
C PHE A 63 -12.79 -7.48 1.53
N LEU A 64 -13.19 -6.58 2.43
CA LEU A 64 -14.58 -6.51 2.89
C LEU A 64 -15.50 -5.73 1.94
N ARG A 65 -14.93 -4.74 1.24
CA ARG A 65 -15.64 -3.86 0.31
C ARG A 65 -14.76 -3.59 -0.91
N PRO A 66 -15.36 -3.33 -2.08
CA PRO A 66 -14.59 -2.78 -3.19
C PRO A 66 -13.97 -1.44 -2.76
N GLY A 67 -12.71 -1.21 -3.14
CA GLY A 67 -12.13 0.13 -3.05
C GLY A 67 -12.66 1.00 -4.18
N ASP A 68 -12.84 2.29 -3.88
CA ASP A 68 -13.23 3.31 -4.85
C ASP A 68 -12.19 3.47 -5.98
#